data_AF-A0A7S4EW17-F1
#
_entry.id   AF-A0A7S4EW17-F1
#
_cell.length_a   1.000
_cell.length_b   1.000
_cell.length_c   1.000
_cell.angle_alpha   90.00
_cell.angle_beta   90.00
_cell.angle_gamma   90.00
#
_symmetry.space_group_name_H-M   'P 1'
#
loop_
_entity.id
_entity.type
_entity.pdbx_description
1 polymer ?
#
loop_
_entity_poly.entity_id
_entity_poly.type
_entity_poly.pdbx_seq_one_letter_code
_entity_poly.pdbx_strand_id
1 'polypeptide(L)'
;TKSAGAWEASVVERQLRCSGVLEAVRVVAAGYPDRLPHSELVGRYGALVPKHSRGGGGESLAGEVGEKALAVATIEALGFKEKEFLAGHSKMFLKAGVLASLRRKREEHIFRGAAFLQSAVRGMFARSAYKTLVEAERTRLQRIR
;
A
#
# COMPACT_ATOMS: atom_id res chain seq x y z
N THR A 1 8.90 20.47 -39.87
CA THR A 1 9.42 21.49 -38.94
C THR A 1 9.52 20.89 -37.56
N LYS A 2 10.57 21.18 -36.78
CA LYS A 2 10.64 20.68 -35.38
C LYS A 2 9.70 21.51 -34.52
N SER A 3 8.49 21.02 -34.30
CA SER A 3 7.46 21.65 -33.47
C SER A 3 7.44 21.04 -32.06
N ALA A 4 7.50 21.88 -31.04
CA ALA A 4 7.39 21.42 -29.65
C ALA A 4 5.98 20.86 -29.37
N GLY A 5 5.91 19.72 -28.66
CA GLY A 5 4.63 19.09 -28.28
C GLY A 5 3.91 18.31 -29.39
N ALA A 6 4.44 18.28 -30.62
CA ALA A 6 3.88 17.46 -31.69
C ALA A 6 4.17 15.98 -31.43
N TRP A 7 3.13 15.15 -31.39
CA TRP A 7 3.22 13.71 -31.18
C TRP A 7 2.75 12.95 -32.42
N GLU A 8 3.68 12.37 -33.16
CA GLU A 8 3.41 11.55 -34.34
C GLU A 8 3.60 10.07 -34.02
N ALA A 9 2.50 9.35 -33.81
CA ALA A 9 2.52 7.96 -33.33
C ALA A 9 3.35 7.02 -34.22
N SER A 10 3.27 7.16 -35.54
CA SER A 10 3.99 6.30 -36.50
C SER A 10 5.50 6.49 -36.45
N VAL A 11 5.98 7.72 -36.20
CA VAL A 11 7.40 8.02 -36.04
C VAL A 11 7.92 7.46 -34.72
N VAL A 12 7.16 7.65 -33.63
CA VAL A 12 7.51 7.12 -32.31
C VAL A 12 7.55 5.59 -32.33
N GLU A 13 6.59 4.92 -32.95
CA GLU A 13 6.58 3.46 -33.05
C GLU A 13 7.82 2.95 -33.79
N ARG A 14 8.18 3.57 -34.92
CA ARG A 14 9.40 3.21 -35.66
C ARG A 14 10.65 3.40 -34.79
N GLN A 15 10.73 4.50 -34.05
CA GLN A 15 11.85 4.76 -33.14
C GLN A 15 11.95 3.70 -32.02
N LEU A 16 10.83 3.30 -31.42
CA LEU A 16 10.81 2.27 -30.36
C LEU A 16 11.27 0.90 -30.88
N ARG A 17 10.91 0.56 -32.13
CA ARG A 17 11.39 -0.67 -32.80
C ARG A 17 12.88 -0.58 -33.12
N CYS A 18 13.34 0.51 -33.70
CA CYS A 18 14.74 0.68 -34.11
C CYS A 18 15.71 0.80 -32.93
N SER A 19 15.26 1.35 -31.80
CA SER A 19 16.09 1.53 -30.59
C SER A 19 16.16 0.27 -29.71
N GLY A 20 15.41 -0.79 -30.01
CA GLY A 20 15.37 -2.01 -29.21
C GLY A 20 14.61 -1.85 -27.87
N VAL A 21 13.87 -0.76 -27.69
CA VAL A 21 13.14 -0.49 -26.43
C VAL A 21 12.08 -1.55 -26.17
N LEU A 22 11.42 -2.05 -27.22
CA LEU A 22 10.38 -3.08 -27.08
C LEU A 22 10.98 -4.41 -26.60
N GLU A 23 12.18 -4.76 -27.05
CA GLU A 23 12.92 -5.94 -26.65
C GLU A 23 13.42 -5.80 -25.21
N ALA A 24 13.94 -4.63 -24.85
CA ALA A 24 14.35 -4.34 -23.47
C ALA A 24 13.18 -4.45 -22.49
N VAL A 25 12.01 -3.90 -22.84
CA VAL A 25 10.78 -4.04 -22.05
C VAL A 25 10.38 -5.51 -21.93
N ARG A 26 10.44 -6.29 -23.02
CA ARG A 26 10.12 -7.73 -23.00
C ARG A 26 11.04 -8.52 -22.06
N VAL A 27 12.35 -8.27 -22.09
CA VAL A 27 13.31 -8.93 -21.20
C VAL A 27 13.04 -8.57 -19.73
N VAL A 28 12.79 -7.28 -19.45
CA VAL A 28 12.48 -6.81 -18.09
C VAL A 28 11.17 -7.40 -17.57
N ALA A 29 10.14 -7.48 -18.43
CA ALA A 29 8.84 -8.03 -18.09
C ALA A 29 8.84 -9.55 -17.87
N ALA A 30 9.72 -10.28 -18.57
CA ALA A 30 9.90 -11.72 -18.36
C ALA A 30 10.58 -12.03 -17.01
N GLY A 31 11.32 -11.08 -16.45
CA GLY A 31 11.96 -11.18 -15.15
C GLY A 31 11.10 -10.63 -14.01
N TYR A 32 11.75 -9.80 -13.19
CA TYR A 32 11.17 -9.17 -12.00
C TYR A 32 11.33 -7.65 -12.13
N PRO A 33 10.38 -6.98 -12.82
CA PRO A 33 10.49 -5.56 -13.16
C PRO A 33 10.49 -4.66 -11.93
N ASP A 34 9.73 -5.05 -10.89
CA ASP A 34 9.59 -4.29 -9.65
C ASP A 34 10.62 -4.73 -8.62
N ARG A 35 11.24 -3.77 -7.92
CA ARG A 35 12.26 -4.02 -6.89
C ARG A 35 12.01 -3.15 -5.68
N LEU A 36 12.05 -3.73 -4.48
CA LEU A 36 11.79 -3.02 -3.24
C LEU A 36 12.81 -3.42 -2.15
N PRO A 37 13.44 -2.46 -1.45
CA PRO A 37 14.27 -2.77 -0.28
C PRO A 37 13.52 -3.56 0.78
N HIS A 38 14.21 -4.46 1.49
CA HIS A 38 13.60 -5.30 2.55
C HIS A 38 12.95 -4.45 3.64
N SER A 39 13.67 -3.44 4.14
CA SER A 39 13.19 -2.50 5.16
C SER A 39 11.95 -1.71 4.69
N GLU A 40 11.93 -1.28 3.43
CA GLU A 40 10.78 -0.58 2.85
C GLU A 40 9.56 -1.48 2.71
N LEU A 41 9.76 -2.75 2.36
CA LEU A 41 8.69 -3.74 2.28
C LEU A 41 8.05 -3.99 3.65
N VAL A 42 8.87 -4.26 4.65
CA VAL A 42 8.42 -4.51 6.02
C VAL A 42 7.77 -3.26 6.61
N GLY A 43 8.37 -2.08 6.43
CA GLY A 43 7.85 -0.82 6.93
C GLY A 43 6.50 -0.44 6.31
N ARG A 44 6.28 -0.71 5.02
CA ARG A 44 5.02 -0.35 4.33
C ARG A 44 3.92 -1.38 4.48
N TYR A 45 4.26 -2.66 4.49
CA TYR A 45 3.27 -3.74 4.40
C TYR A 45 3.22 -4.63 5.65
N GLY A 46 4.17 -4.52 6.57
CA GLY A 46 4.16 -5.29 7.82
C GLY A 46 2.93 -5.03 8.69
N ALA A 47 2.34 -3.83 8.63
CA ALA A 47 1.10 -3.52 9.34
C ALA A 47 -0.12 -4.31 8.81
N LEU A 48 -0.07 -4.81 7.58
CA LEU A 48 -1.15 -5.61 6.97
C LEU A 48 -1.11 -7.08 7.42
N VAL A 49 0.01 -7.53 7.99
CA VAL A 49 0.19 -8.92 8.41
C VAL A 49 -0.57 -9.18 9.72
N PRO A 50 -1.42 -10.23 9.78
CA PRO A 50 -2.10 -10.62 11.01
C PRO A 50 -1.12 -10.85 12.16
N LYS A 51 -1.47 -10.40 13.37
CA LYS A 51 -0.61 -10.52 14.56
C LYS A 51 -0.20 -11.97 14.88
N HIS A 52 -1.02 -12.96 14.51
CA HIS A 52 -0.73 -14.38 14.72
C HIS A 52 0.28 -14.96 13.70
N SER A 53 0.41 -14.35 12.53
CA SER A 53 1.38 -14.73 11.49
C SER A 53 2.70 -13.98 11.64
N ARG A 54 2.73 -12.93 12.47
CA ARG A 54 3.97 -12.38 13.01
C ARG A 54 4.47 -13.41 14.03
N GLY A 55 5.35 -14.31 13.60
CA GLY A 55 5.99 -15.30 14.47
C GLY A 55 6.40 -14.63 15.78
N GLY A 56 6.06 -15.27 16.90
CA GLY A 56 6.33 -14.76 18.23
C GLY A 56 7.79 -14.34 18.35
N GLY A 57 8.03 -13.06 18.58
CA GLY A 57 9.37 -12.50 18.59
C GLY A 57 9.33 -10.99 18.48
N GLY A 58 9.01 -10.32 19.59
CA GLY A 58 9.39 -8.93 19.82
C GLY A 58 10.91 -8.76 20.02
N GLU A 59 11.70 -9.69 19.51
CA GLU A 59 13.15 -9.68 19.59
C GLU A 59 13.66 -9.02 18.32
N SER A 60 14.32 -7.89 18.49
CA SER A 60 15.01 -7.15 17.45
C SER A 60 15.85 -8.09 16.58
N LEU A 61 15.31 -8.46 15.41
CA LEU A 61 16.06 -9.05 14.31
C LEU A 61 16.93 -7.95 13.68
N ALA A 62 17.82 -7.37 14.47
CA ALA A 62 18.75 -6.34 14.08
C ALA A 62 19.88 -6.98 13.26
N GLY A 63 19.70 -6.99 11.93
CA GLY A 63 20.70 -7.46 10.98
C GLY A 63 20.11 -7.74 9.61
N GLU A 64 20.95 -7.67 8.55
CA GLU A 64 20.53 -7.86 7.16
C GLU A 64 19.84 -9.23 6.92
N VAL A 65 20.30 -10.27 7.63
CA VAL A 65 19.72 -11.62 7.59
C VAL A 65 18.30 -11.63 8.17
N GLY A 66 18.07 -10.85 9.23
CA GLY A 66 16.77 -10.69 9.88
C GLY A 66 15.77 -9.93 9.00
N GLU A 67 16.20 -8.83 8.39
CA GLU A 67 15.33 -8.04 7.51
C GLU A 67 14.88 -8.81 6.28
N LYS A 68 15.77 -9.61 5.67
CA LYS A 68 15.42 -10.48 4.55
C LYS A 68 14.37 -11.51 4.95
N ALA A 69 14.57 -12.20 6.07
CA ALA A 69 13.63 -13.20 6.56
C ALA A 69 12.26 -12.59 6.88
N LEU A 70 12.23 -11.41 7.50
CA LEU A 70 11.00 -10.66 7.77
C LEU A 70 10.29 -10.22 6.49
N ALA A 71 11.03 -9.77 5.48
CA ALA A 71 10.45 -9.37 4.19
C ALA A 71 9.81 -10.55 3.47
N VAL A 72 10.45 -11.72 3.47
CA VAL A 72 9.90 -12.97 2.91
C VAL A 72 8.63 -13.38 3.66
N ALA A 73 8.70 -13.49 4.99
CA ALA A 73 7.55 -13.86 5.82
C ALA A 73 6.38 -12.87 5.64
N THR A 74 6.66 -11.57 5.50
CA THR A 74 5.64 -10.54 5.25
C THR A 74 4.91 -10.78 3.93
N ILE A 75 5.64 -11.03 2.84
CA ILE A 75 5.06 -11.26 1.52
C ILE A 75 4.27 -12.57 1.45
N GLU A 76 4.78 -13.63 2.10
CA GLU A 76 4.12 -14.93 2.18
C GLU A 76 2.83 -14.85 3.01
N ALA A 77 2.86 -14.15 4.16
CA ALA A 77 1.67 -13.90 4.96
C ALA A 77 0.61 -13.07 4.24
N LEU A 78 1.02 -12.28 3.23
CA LEU A 78 0.10 -11.57 2.34
C LEU A 78 -0.42 -12.44 1.19
N GLY A 79 -0.02 -13.71 1.12
CA GLY A 79 -0.58 -14.71 0.20
C GLY A 79 0.10 -14.79 -1.17
N PHE A 80 1.30 -14.24 -1.32
CA PHE A 80 2.08 -14.36 -2.55
C PHE A 80 3.01 -15.58 -2.48
N LYS A 81 3.18 -16.28 -3.61
CA LYS A 81 3.97 -17.52 -3.71
C LYS A 81 5.40 -17.26 -4.18
N GLU A 82 6.32 -18.18 -3.92
CA GLU A 82 7.73 -18.10 -4.35
C GLU A 82 7.94 -17.85 -5.86
N LYS A 83 6.97 -18.20 -6.72
CA LYS A 83 7.05 -17.93 -8.18
C LYS A 83 6.77 -16.47 -8.55
N GLU A 84 6.33 -15.65 -7.60
CA GLU A 84 5.92 -14.26 -7.79
C GLU A 84 6.95 -13.26 -7.24
N PHE A 85 7.89 -13.72 -6.41
CA PHE A 85 8.94 -12.88 -5.85
C PHE A 85 10.25 -13.64 -5.69
N LEU A 86 11.37 -12.93 -5.60
CA LEU A 86 12.67 -13.47 -5.20
C LEU A 86 13.31 -12.54 -4.17
N ALA A 87 13.95 -13.12 -3.15
CA ALA A 87 14.66 -12.38 -2.12
C ALA A 87 16.15 -12.26 -2.47
N GLY A 88 16.56 -11.09 -2.96
CA GLY A 88 17.97 -10.76 -3.18
C GLY A 88 18.69 -10.42 -1.87
N HIS A 89 19.93 -9.93 -1.97
CA HIS A 89 20.73 -9.52 -0.81
C HIS A 89 20.08 -8.36 -0.05
N SER A 90 19.78 -7.25 -0.72
CA SER A 90 19.22 -6.04 -0.09
C SER A 90 17.78 -5.71 -0.50
N LYS A 91 17.25 -6.40 -1.52
CA LYS A 91 15.97 -6.07 -2.16
C LYS A 91 15.16 -7.32 -2.48
N MET A 92 13.84 -7.18 -2.40
CA MET A 92 12.86 -8.08 -2.98
C MET A 92 12.65 -7.73 -4.44
N PHE A 93 12.67 -8.75 -5.29
CA PHE A 93 12.38 -8.68 -6.71
C PHE A 93 10.99 -9.25 -6.93
N LEU A 94 10.10 -8.51 -7.59
CA LEU A 94 8.68 -8.82 -7.70
C LEU A 94 8.29 -8.95 -9.17
N LYS A 95 7.46 -9.95 -9.48
CA LYS A 95 6.86 -10.08 -10.80
C LYS A 95 5.93 -8.90 -11.09
N ALA A 96 5.70 -8.65 -12.38
CA ALA A 96 4.74 -7.67 -12.84
C ALA A 96 3.38 -7.86 -12.14
N GLY A 97 2.84 -6.77 -11.58
CA GLY A 97 1.51 -6.75 -10.94
C GLY A 97 1.49 -7.12 -9.45
N VAL A 98 2.55 -7.73 -8.92
CA VAL A 98 2.66 -8.06 -7.48
C VAL A 98 2.72 -6.79 -6.63
N LEU A 99 3.58 -5.84 -7.00
CA LEU A 99 3.70 -4.57 -6.29
C LEU A 99 2.40 -3.75 -6.35
N ALA A 100 1.72 -3.75 -7.50
CA ALA A 100 0.41 -3.10 -7.64
C ALA A 100 -0.64 -3.74 -6.72
N SER A 101 -0.64 -5.08 -6.61
CA SER A 101 -1.54 -5.81 -5.71
C SER A 101 -1.27 -5.51 -4.24
N LEU A 102 0.01 -5.39 -3.85
CA LEU A 102 0.42 -4.95 -2.51
C LEU A 102 -0.07 -3.53 -2.21
N ARG A 103 0.11 -2.59 -3.15
CA ARG A 103 -0.37 -1.21 -3.02
C ARG A 103 -1.89 -1.15 -2.83
N ARG A 104 -2.65 -1.93 -3.60
CA ARG A 104 -4.11 -2.02 -3.47
C ARG A 104 -4.54 -2.51 -2.09
N LYS A 105 -3.92 -3.58 -1.56
CA LYS A 105 -4.20 -4.08 -0.19
C LYS A 105 -3.92 -3.02 0.87
N ARG A 106 -2.82 -2.27 0.72
CA ARG A 106 -2.47 -1.16 1.61
C ARG A 106 -3.48 -0.02 1.54
N GLU A 107 -3.90 0.38 0.34
CA GLU A 107 -4.90 1.41 0.13
C GLU A 107 -6.24 1.04 0.78
N GLU A 108 -6.69 -0.21 0.61
CA GLU A 108 -7.92 -0.70 1.24
C GLU A 108 -7.85 -0.67 2.77
N HIS A 109 -6.71 -1.03 3.35
CA HIS A 109 -6.50 -0.95 4.80
C HIS A 109 -6.55 0.50 5.31
N ILE A 110 -5.89 1.43 4.61
CA ILE A 110 -5.92 2.86 4.96
C ILE A 110 -7.34 3.40 4.84
N PHE A 111 -8.06 3.04 3.77
CA PHE A 111 -9.43 3.48 3.55
C PHE A 111 -10.37 3.02 4.66
N ARG A 112 -10.27 1.75 5.09
CA ARG A 112 -11.02 1.23 6.24
C ARG A 112 -10.71 1.98 7.54
N GLY A 113 -9.42 2.24 7.79
CA GLY A 113 -9.00 3.03 8.96
C GLY A 113 -9.55 4.46 8.94
N ALA A 114 -9.50 5.11 7.78
CA ALA A 114 -10.07 6.44 7.59
C ALA A 114 -11.59 6.45 7.81
N ALA A 115 -12.31 5.48 7.24
CA ALA A 115 -13.76 5.36 7.42
C ALA A 115 -14.14 5.16 8.90
N PHE A 116 -13.39 4.33 9.64
CA PHE A 116 -13.58 4.13 11.07
C PHE A 116 -13.33 5.41 11.88
N LEU A 117 -12.24 6.12 11.60
CA LEU A 117 -11.94 7.39 12.27
C LEU A 117 -13.04 8.41 11.99
N GLN A 118 -13.45 8.55 10.74
CA GLN A 118 -14.49 9.49 10.35
C GLN A 118 -15.84 9.15 10.98
N SER A 119 -16.22 7.88 11.09
CA SER A 119 -17.48 7.48 11.74
C SER A 119 -17.45 7.78 13.24
N ALA A 120 -16.31 7.55 13.91
CA ALA A 120 -16.13 7.89 15.32
C ALA A 120 -16.25 9.40 15.56
N VAL A 121 -15.58 10.21 14.73
CA VAL A 121 -15.62 11.68 14.81
C VAL A 121 -17.03 12.20 14.56
N ARG A 122 -17.71 11.75 13.48
CA ARG A 122 -19.10 12.14 13.20
C ARG A 122 -20.04 11.75 14.35
N GLY A 123 -19.87 10.56 14.92
CA GLY A 123 -20.63 10.11 16.08
C GLY A 123 -20.39 10.97 17.32
N MET A 124 -19.16 11.44 17.54
CA MET A 124 -18.82 12.35 18.63
C MET A 124 -19.57 13.69 18.50
N PHE A 125 -19.51 14.30 17.31
CA PHE A 125 -20.22 15.56 17.03
C PHE A 125 -21.73 15.41 17.20
N ALA A 126 -22.32 14.32 16.68
CA ALA A 126 -23.76 14.06 16.82
C ALA A 126 -24.19 13.92 18.29
N ARG A 127 -23.43 13.18 19.12
CA ARG A 127 -23.72 13.03 20.55
C ARG A 127 -23.56 14.34 21.32
N SER A 128 -22.58 15.17 20.97
CA SER A 128 -22.39 16.49 21.59
C SER A 128 -23.56 17.43 21.28
N ALA A 129 -23.99 17.47 20.01
CA ALA A 129 -25.16 18.24 19.60
C ALA A 129 -26.44 17.76 20.32
N TYR A 130 -26.65 16.44 20.40
CA TYR A 130 -27.81 15.88 21.10
C TYR A 130 -27.86 16.24 22.59
N LYS A 131 -26.73 16.16 23.31
CA LYS A 131 -26.66 16.57 24.73
C LYS A 131 -27.08 18.03 24.90
N THR A 132 -26.56 18.91 24.03
CA THR A 132 -26.88 20.34 24.04
C THR A 132 -28.39 20.57 23.84
N LEU A 133 -29.01 19.86 22.89
CA LEU A 133 -30.45 19.93 22.64
C LEU A 133 -31.29 19.44 23.84
N VAL A 134 -30.89 18.32 24.46
CA VAL A 134 -31.59 17.77 25.63
C VAL A 134 -31.49 18.71 26.84
N GLU A 135 -30.33 19.33 27.05
CA GLU A 135 -30.13 20.32 28.12
C GLU A 135 -30.99 21.57 27.87
N ALA A 136 -31.01 22.09 26.65
CA ALA A 136 -31.86 23.22 26.26
C ALA A 136 -33.35 22.92 26.52
N GLU A 137 -33.83 21.74 26.12
CA GLU A 137 -35.23 21.35 26.32
C GLU A 137 -35.59 21.18 27.80
N ARG A 138 -34.68 20.61 28.61
CA ARG A 138 -34.86 20.52 30.07
C ARG A 138 -35.00 21.89 30.71
N THR A 139 -34.15 22.84 30.34
CA THR A 139 -34.25 24.22 30.87
C THR A 139 -35.53 24.92 30.43
N ARG A 140 -36.01 24.66 29.20
CA ARG A 140 -37.28 25.19 28.70
C ARG A 140 -38.46 24.70 29.53
N LEU A 141 -38.53 23.39 29.80
CA LEU A 141 -39.60 22.79 30.60
C LEU A 141 -39.60 23.27 32.05
N GLN A 142 -38.43 23.53 32.64
CA GLN A 142 -38.31 24.08 34.00
C GLN A 142 -38.81 25.53 34.11
N ARG A 143 -38.74 26.33 33.03
CA ARG A 143 -39.23 27.72 33.03
C ARG A 143 -40.75 27.84 32.86
N ILE A 144 -41.40 26.81 32.32
CA ILE A 144 -42.86 26.78 32.08
C ILE A 144 -43.61 26.33 33.35
N ARG A 145 -42.91 25.70 34.29
CA ARG A 145 -43.45 25.18 35.54
C ARG A 145 -43.27 26.16 36.69
#